data_AF-X1KML9-F1
#
_entry.id   AF-X1KML9-F1
#
_cell.length_a   1.000
_cell.length_b   1.000
_cell.length_c   1.000
_cell.angle_alpha   90.00
_cell.angle_beta   90.00
_cell.angle_gamma   90.00
#
_symmetry.space_group_name_H-M   'P 1'
#
loop_
_entity.id
_entity.type
_entity.pdbx_description
1 polymer ?
#
loop_
_entity_poly.entity_id
_entity_poly.type
_entity_poly.pdbx_seq_one_letter_code
_entity_poly.pdbx_strand_id
1 'polypeptide(L)'
;MVNLLGQIYFANICGVGFDAEVARLANQMKSKHPNLRILSAFVYVFATVKKLLSPFSYHNVKIKFDGQEIHSKILFIAISNGKIYGGRFKITPEA
;
A
#
# COMPACT_ATOMS: atom_id res chain seq x y z
N MET A 1 9.79 6.52 14.38
CA MET A 1 8.88 5.74 15.23
C MET A 1 8.53 4.46 14.48
N VAL A 2 8.70 3.29 15.11
CA VAL A 2 8.42 1.99 14.48
C VAL A 2 7.09 1.48 15.05
N ASN A 3 6.15 1.07 14.20
CA ASN A 3 4.88 0.51 14.63
C ASN A 3 4.86 -1.01 14.53
N LEU A 4 4.02 -1.63 15.36
CA LEU A 4 3.77 -3.07 15.37
C LEU A 4 2.46 -3.38 14.63
N LEU A 5 2.53 -4.26 13.63
CA LEU A 5 1.39 -4.87 12.97
C LEU A 5 1.37 -6.37 13.30
N GLY A 6 0.59 -6.75 14.31
CA GLY A 6 0.61 -8.11 14.83
C GLY A 6 1.96 -8.41 15.48
N GLN A 7 2.84 -9.11 14.76
CA GLN A 7 4.22 -9.42 15.18
C GLN A 7 5.30 -8.78 14.29
N ILE A 8 4.90 -8.00 13.27
CA ILE A 8 5.82 -7.42 12.28
C ILE A 8 5.94 -5.93 12.52
N TYR A 9 7.18 -5.44 12.54
CA TYR A 9 7.46 -4.02 12.65
C TYR A 9 7.51 -3.35 11.27
N PHE A 10 6.98 -2.12 11.17
CA PHE A 10 7.13 -1.29 9.97
C PHE A 10 7.64 0.11 10.30
N ALA A 11 8.52 0.63 9.45
CA ALA A 11 9.24 1.89 9.71
C ALA A 11 8.51 3.15 9.23
N ASN A 12 7.66 3.05 8.20
CA ASN A 12 6.99 4.21 7.62
C ASN A 12 5.49 3.94 7.41
N ILE A 13 5.15 3.12 6.41
CA ILE A 13 3.77 2.83 6.04
C ILE A 13 3.51 1.33 5.97
N CYS A 14 2.32 0.96 6.45
CA CYS A 14 1.69 -0.31 6.20
C CYS A 14 0.35 -0.07 5.48
N GLY A 15 0.02 -0.88 4.49
CA GLY A 15 -1.28 -0.79 3.83
C GLY A 15 -1.83 -2.15 3.43
N VAL A 16 -3.15 -2.21 3.27
CA VAL A 16 -3.85 -3.38 2.74
C VAL A 16 -4.83 -2.97 1.65
N GLY A 17 -5.15 -3.90 0.74
CA GLY A 17 -6.03 -3.67 -0.40
C GLY A 17 -5.27 -3.39 -1.69
N PHE A 18 -5.87 -2.63 -2.60
CA PHE A 18 -5.43 -2.47 -3.98
C PHE A 18 -3.94 -2.14 -4.11
N ASP A 19 -3.46 -1.15 -3.36
CA ASP A 19 -2.07 -0.69 -3.45
C ASP A 19 -1.06 -1.76 -3.00
N ALA A 20 -1.40 -2.59 -2.00
CA ALA A 20 -0.58 -3.73 -1.61
C ALA A 20 -0.50 -4.79 -2.72
N GLU A 21 -1.58 -5.01 -3.47
CA GLU A 21 -1.56 -5.93 -4.61
C GLU A 21 -0.74 -5.40 -5.79
N VAL A 22 -0.77 -4.09 -6.03
CA VAL A 22 0.10 -3.41 -7.00
C VAL A 22 1.55 -3.57 -6.58
N ALA A 23 1.88 -3.26 -5.32
CA ALA A 23 3.24 -3.40 -4.78
C ALA A 23 3.75 -4.84 -4.90
N ARG A 24 2.89 -5.83 -4.60
CA ARG A 24 3.21 -7.26 -4.78
C ARG A 24 3.55 -7.58 -6.23
N LEU A 25 2.72 -7.15 -7.18
CA LEU A 25 2.96 -7.38 -8.61
C LEU A 25 4.24 -6.70 -9.10
N ALA A 26 4.45 -5.43 -8.75
CA ALA A 26 5.66 -4.68 -9.10
C ALA A 26 6.93 -5.36 -8.53
N ASN A 27 6.87 -5.85 -7.29
CA ASN A 27 7.97 -6.58 -6.66
C ASN A 27 8.23 -7.92 -7.36
N GLN A 28 7.18 -8.66 -7.74
CA GLN A 28 7.33 -9.88 -8.55
C GLN A 28 7.98 -9.61 -9.90
N MET A 29 7.59 -8.53 -10.59
CA MET A 29 8.21 -8.13 -11.87
C MET A 29 9.70 -7.80 -11.70
N LYS A 30 10.06 -7.01 -10.69
CA LYS A 30 11.46 -6.67 -10.37
C LYS A 30 12.29 -7.87 -9.92
N SER A 31 11.66 -8.87 -9.31
CA SER A 31 12.34 -10.11 -8.91
C SER A 31 12.65 -10.99 -10.12
N LYS A 32 11.73 -11.06 -11.10
CA LYS A 32 11.93 -11.81 -12.35
C LYS A 32 12.90 -11.12 -13.31
N HIS A 33 12.92 -9.78 -13.30
CA HIS A 33 13.76 -8.97 -14.18
C HIS A 33 14.50 -7.91 -13.36
N PRO A 34 15.67 -8.23 -12.77
CA PRO A 34 16.42 -7.33 -11.90
C PRO A 34 16.84 -6.01 -12.57
N ASN A 35 17.06 -6.00 -13.87
CA ASN A 35 17.33 -4.80 -14.67
C ASN A 35 16.20 -3.76 -14.58
N LEU A 36 14.95 -4.19 -14.35
CA LEU A 36 13.83 -3.26 -14.19
C LEU A 36 13.85 -2.48 -12.86
N ARG A 37 14.75 -2.81 -11.92
CA ARG A 37 14.89 -2.07 -10.66
C ARG A 37 15.28 -0.60 -10.89
N ILE A 38 16.05 -0.30 -11.94
CA ILE A 38 16.41 1.08 -12.30
C ILE A 38 15.20 1.90 -12.78
N LEU A 39 14.16 1.22 -13.26
CA LEU A 39 12.89 1.81 -13.74
C LEU A 39 11.75 1.58 -12.74
N SER A 40 12.05 1.46 -11.44
CA SER A 40 11.08 1.05 -10.41
C SER A 40 9.78 1.84 -10.40
N ALA A 41 9.83 3.16 -10.64
CA ALA A 41 8.64 4.01 -10.74
C ALA A 41 7.74 3.63 -11.93
N PHE A 42 8.33 3.40 -13.12
CA PHE A 42 7.59 2.96 -14.30
C PHE A 42 7.00 1.55 -14.12
N VAL A 43 7.74 0.65 -13.47
CA VAL A 43 7.24 -0.69 -13.13
C VAL A 43 6.01 -0.59 -12.22
N TYR A 44 6.03 0.33 -11.25
CA TYR A 44 4.88 0.56 -10.37
C TYR A 44 3.67 1.07 -11.17
N VAL A 45 3.85 2.09 -12.01
CA VAL A 45 2.77 2.63 -12.87
C VAL A 45 2.18 1.53 -13.76
N PHE A 46 3.03 0.73 -14.41
CA PHE A 46 2.58 -0.37 -15.24
C PHE A 46 1.80 -1.43 -14.44
N ALA A 47 2.30 -1.80 -13.25
CA ALA A 47 1.60 -2.71 -12.35
C ALA A 47 0.24 -2.16 -11.92
N THR A 48 0.16 -0.85 -11.63
CA THR A 48 -1.10 -0.16 -11.29
C THR A 48 -2.10 -0.26 -12.43
N VAL A 49 -1.69 0.10 -13.66
CA VAL A 49 -2.56 0.03 -14.85
C VAL A 49 -3.04 -1.41 -15.06
N LYS A 50 -2.12 -2.40 -15.00
CA LYS A 50 -2.46 -3.81 -15.16
C LYS A 50 -3.47 -4.30 -14.11
N LYS A 51 -3.33 -3.87 -12.85
CA LYS A 51 -4.27 -4.24 -11.77
C LYS A 51 -5.60 -3.51 -11.87
N LEU A 52 -5.61 -2.27 -12.35
CA LEU A 52 -6.84 -1.50 -12.58
C LEU A 52 -7.69 -2.11 -13.71
N LEU A 53 -7.04 -2.64 -14.75
CA LEU A 53 -7.70 -3.34 -15.86
C LEU A 53 -8.10 -4.79 -15.51
N SER A 54 -7.66 -5.31 -14.36
CA SER A 54 -8.08 -6.62 -13.86
C SER A 54 -9.31 -6.46 -12.97
N PRO A 55 -10.19 -7.48 -12.88
CA PRO A 55 -11.26 -7.46 -11.87
C PRO A 55 -10.65 -7.27 -10.48
N PHE A 56 -10.99 -6.17 -9.82
CA PHE A 56 -10.58 -5.87 -8.46
C PHE A 56 -11.82 -5.68 -7.59
N SER A 57 -11.84 -6.34 -6.44
CA SER A 57 -12.93 -6.26 -5.49
C SER A 57 -12.59 -5.27 -4.38
N TYR A 58 -13.50 -4.33 -4.14
CA TYR A 58 -13.46 -3.56 -2.90
C TYR A 58 -13.68 -4.50 -1.71
N HIS A 59 -13.03 -4.19 -0.59
CA HIS A 59 -13.02 -5.01 0.60
C HIS A 59 -13.99 -4.45 1.64
N ASN A 60 -14.92 -5.27 2.13
CA ASN A 60 -15.70 -4.94 3.32
C ASN A 60 -14.80 -5.12 4.55
N VAL A 61 -14.51 -4.05 5.25
CA VAL A 61 -13.60 -4.05 6.40
C VAL A 61 -14.28 -3.51 7.64
N LYS A 62 -13.83 -4.03 8.78
CA LYS A 62 -14.08 -3.48 10.11
C LYS A 62 -12.77 -2.90 10.63
N ILE A 63 -12.74 -1.59 10.85
CA ILE A 63 -11.58 -0.86 11.34
C ILE A 63 -11.89 -0.44 12.77
N LYS A 64 -11.04 -0.80 13.72
CA LYS A 64 -11.13 -0.36 15.11
C LYS A 64 -9.89 0.44 15.47
N PHE A 65 -10.06 1.65 15.98
CA PHE A 65 -8.97 2.54 16.40
C PHE A 65 -9.51 3.52 17.44
N ASP A 66 -8.73 3.85 18.48
CA ASP A 66 -9.06 4.87 19.49
C ASP A 66 -10.49 4.78 20.08
N GLY A 67 -10.97 3.56 20.33
CA GLY A 67 -12.33 3.31 20.83
C GLY A 67 -13.45 3.48 19.79
N GLN A 68 -13.11 3.85 18.55
CA GLN A 68 -14.03 3.95 17.42
C GLN A 68 -14.04 2.66 16.61
N GLU A 69 -15.17 2.41 15.95
CA GLU A 69 -15.34 1.30 15.03
C GLU A 69 -16.03 1.78 13.74
N ILE A 70 -15.42 1.48 12.60
CA ILE A 70 -15.93 1.83 11.27
C ILE A 70 -16.13 0.55 10.47
N HIS A 71 -17.29 0.41 9.85
CA HIS A 71 -17.59 -0.63 8.88
C HIS A 71 -17.75 0.02 7.53
N SER A 72 -16.87 -0.33 6.59
CA SER A 72 -16.87 0.34 5.28
C SER A 72 -16.36 -0.59 4.18
N LYS A 73 -16.76 -0.27 2.95
CA LYS A 73 -16.25 -0.89 1.74
C LYS A 73 -15.11 -0.03 1.20
N ILE A 74 -13.88 -0.52 1.29
CA ILE A 74 -12.67 0.24 0.93
C ILE A 74 -11.98 -0.32 -0.31
N LEU A 75 -11.29 0.55 -1.05
CA LEU A 75 -10.35 0.13 -2.10
C LEU A 75 -9.03 -0.34 -1.49
N PHE A 76 -8.50 0.47 -0.58
CA PHE A 76 -7.33 0.18 0.24
C PHE A 76 -7.31 1.09 1.48
N ILE A 77 -6.49 0.74 2.46
CA ILE A 77 -6.18 1.59 3.61
C ILE A 77 -4.66 1.65 3.78
N ALA A 78 -4.14 2.80 4.16
CA ALA A 78 -2.74 3.01 4.50
C ALA A 78 -2.65 3.62 5.90
N ILE A 79 -1.82 3.01 6.74
CA ILE A 79 -1.50 3.43 8.10
C ILE A 79 -0.03 3.89 8.07
N SER A 80 0.22 5.12 8.49
CA SER A 80 1.53 5.77 8.37
C SER A 80 1.99 6.41 9.66
N ASN A 81 3.29 6.30 9.91
CA ASN A 81 4.03 7.14 10.87
C ASN A 81 4.79 8.29 10.21
N GLY A 82 4.98 8.24 8.89
CA GLY A 82 5.67 9.29 8.17
C GLY A 82 4.70 10.19 7.43
N LYS A 83 5.14 11.41 7.11
CA LYS A 83 4.29 12.37 6.39
C LYS A 83 4.11 12.04 4.92
N ILE A 84 5.00 11.26 4.33
CA ILE A 84 5.11 11.06 2.89
C ILE A 84 5.01 9.58 2.53
N TYR A 85 4.04 9.27 1.67
CA TYR A 85 3.85 7.98 1.02
C TYR A 85 4.39 7.95 -0.41
N GLY A 86 4.99 6.83 -0.80
CA GLY A 86 5.50 6.63 -2.16
C GLY A 86 6.52 7.69 -2.62
N GLY A 87 7.17 8.39 -1.67
CA GLY A 87 8.12 9.47 -1.93
C GLY A 87 7.51 10.79 -2.40
N ARG A 88 6.18 10.90 -2.54
CA ARG A 88 5.53 12.10 -3.09
C ARG A 88 4.19 12.49 -2.46
N PHE A 89 3.45 11.55 -1.89
CA PHE A 89 2.06 11.77 -1.46
C PHE A 89 2.00 12.09 0.04
N LYS A 90 1.55 13.30 0.39
CA LYS A 90 1.41 13.71 1.80
C LYS A 90 0.09 13.21 2.41
N ILE A 91 -0.04 11.89 2.58
CA ILE A 91 -1.30 11.25 3.01
C ILE A 91 -1.61 11.44 4.49
N THR A 92 -0.58 11.65 5.31
CA THR A 92 -0.68 11.82 6.78
C THR A 92 0.14 13.05 7.18
N PRO A 93 -0.33 14.25 6.84
CA PRO A 93 0.46 15.47 6.99
C PRO A 93 0.84 15.80 8.44
N GLU A 94 -0.01 15.36 9.37
CA GLU A 94 0.09 15.58 10.82
C GLU A 94 0.73 14.40 11.56
N ALA A 95 1.25 13.39 10.84
CA ALA A 95 2.02 12.30 11.46
C ALA A 95 3.33 12.78 12.09
#